data_AF-A0A7Y3B7A9-F1
#
_entry.id   AF-A0A7Y3B7A9-F1
#
_cell.length_a   1.000
_cell.length_b   1.000
_cell.length_c   1.000
_cell.angle_alpha   90.00
_cell.angle_beta   90.00
_cell.angle_gamma   90.00
#
_symmetry.space_group_name_H-M   'P 1'
#
loop_
_entity.id
_entity.type
_entity.pdbx_description
1 polymer ?
#
loop_
_entity_poly.entity_id
_entity_poly.type
_entity_poly.pdbx_seq_one_letter_code
_entity_poly.pdbx_strand_id
1 'polypeptide(L)' 'MTKRVMRGATVMVLTVIAATLVMAGVAGAHQSGENYLYLDIFDSEIDGEIHYPVEDLNEVLGADIPDDAEGAKTWA' A
#
# COMPACT_ATOMS: atom_id res chain seq x y z
N MET A 1 -33.40 1.19 29.78
CA MET A 1 -32.00 1.60 29.50
C MET A 1 -32.02 3.08 29.10
N THR A 2 -31.56 3.97 29.97
CA THR A 2 -31.71 5.43 29.81
C THR A 2 -30.82 5.92 28.65
N LYS A 3 -31.33 6.84 27.83
CA LYS A 3 -30.68 7.39 26.61
C LYS A 3 -29.20 7.83 26.80
N ARG A 4 -28.78 8.07 28.04
CA ARG A 4 -27.38 8.38 28.43
C ARG A 4 -26.42 7.19 28.26
N VAL A 5 -26.86 5.97 28.56
CA VAL A 5 -26.03 4.75 28.43
C VAL A 5 -25.81 4.40 26.95
N MET A 6 -26.84 4.56 26.11
CA MET A 6 -26.70 4.38 24.65
C MET A 6 -25.70 5.37 24.04
N ARG A 7 -25.74 6.64 24.45
CA ARG A 7 -24.79 7.65 23.96
C ARG A 7 -23.35 7.35 24.36
N GLY A 8 -23.12 6.86 25.58
CA GLY A 8 -21.79 6.44 26.02
C GLY A 8 -21.24 5.26 25.22
N ALA A 9 -22.08 4.25 24.96
CA ALA A 9 -21.71 3.10 24.15
C ALA A 9 -21.39 3.48 22.69
N THR A 10 -22.19 4.36 22.08
CA THR A 10 -21.94 4.83 20.70
C THR A 10 -20.62 5.59 20.59
N VAL A 11 -20.33 6.49 21.54
CA VAL A 11 -19.06 7.25 21.53
C VAL A 11 -17.87 6.30 21.68
N MET A 12 -17.97 5.31 22.58
CA MET A 12 -16.91 4.32 22.77
C MET A 12 -16.62 3.51 21.49
N VAL A 13 -17.68 3.04 20.81
CA VAL A 13 -17.54 2.27 19.56
C VAL A 13 -16.89 3.11 18.47
N LEU A 14 -17.31 4.38 18.30
CA LEU A 14 -16.72 5.28 17.31
C LEU A 14 -15.25 5.57 17.59
N THR A 15 -14.86 5.72 18.86
CA THR A 15 -13.45 5.91 19.25
C THR A 15 -12.60 4.68 18.92
N VAL A 16 -13.12 3.47 19.16
CA VAL A 16 -12.42 2.22 18.80
C VAL A 16 -12.26 2.11 17.29
N ILE A 17 -13.30 2.41 16.51
CA ILE A 17 -13.23 2.39 15.04
C ILE A 17 -12.22 3.41 14.52
N ALA A 18 -12.23 4.63 15.04
CA ALA A 18 -11.28 5.67 14.67
C ALA A 18 -9.84 5.25 15.01
N ALA A 19 -9.62 4.67 16.19
CA ALA A 19 -8.31 4.16 16.59
C ALA A 19 -7.84 3.01 15.67
N THR A 20 -8.72 2.09 15.28
CA THR A 20 -8.37 1.01 14.34
C THR A 20 -8.08 1.53 12.94
N LEU A 21 -8.79 2.56 12.47
CA LEU A 21 -8.54 3.17 11.15
C LEU A 21 -7.20 3.91 11.10
N VAL A 22 -6.80 4.57 12.20
CA VAL A 22 -5.49 5.21 12.31
C VAL A 22 -4.36 4.18 12.32
N MET A 23 -4.56 3.01 12.93
CA MET A 23 -3.56 1.92 12.92
C MET A 23 -3.51 1.14 11.60
N ALA A 24 -4.60 1.12 10.82
CA ALA A 24 -4.64 0.47 9.51
C ALA A 24 -3.81 1.20 8.43
N GLY A 25 -3.43 2.47 8.66
CA GLY A 25 -2.75 3.31 7.67
C GLY A 25 -1.25 3.09 7.46
N VAL A 26 -0.62 2.09 8.10
CA VAL A 26 0.84 1.83 7.98
C VAL A 26 1.14 0.36 7.67
N ALA A 27 0.18 -0.39 7.16
CA ALA A 27 0.47 -1.66 6.51
C ALA A 27 0.98 -1.36 5.09
N GLY A 28 2.22 -0.85 5.01
CA GLY A 28 3.05 -0.97 3.82
C GLY A 28 3.37 -2.44 3.61
N ALA A 29 2.38 -3.21 3.18
CA ALA A 29 2.51 -4.58 2.72
C ALA A 29 2.51 -4.58 1.19
N HIS A 30 3.20 -3.63 0.57
CA HIS A 30 3.81 -3.94 -0.71
C HIS A 30 4.96 -4.87 -0.37
N GLN A 31 4.82 -6.14 -0.77
CA GLN A 31 5.84 -7.17 -0.62
C GLN A 31 7.09 -6.70 -1.37
N SER A 32 7.95 -5.97 -0.66
CA SER A 32 9.14 -5.34 -1.23
C SER A 32 10.13 -6.45 -1.59
N GLY A 33 10.46 -6.55 -2.89
CA GLY A 33 11.52 -7.43 -3.38
C GLY A 33 11.08 -8.64 -4.20
N GLU A 34 9.78 -8.81 -4.48
CA GLU A 34 9.34 -9.85 -5.43
C GLU A 34 8.74 -9.24 -6.70
N ASN A 35 8.90 -9.94 -7.81
CA ASN A 35 8.18 -9.67 -9.05
C ASN A 35 6.70 -10.01 -8.86
N TYR A 36 5.81 -9.08 -9.15
CA TYR A 36 4.37 -9.33 -9.05
C TYR A 36 3.61 -8.77 -10.25
N LEU A 37 2.50 -9.44 -10.56
CA LEU A 37 1.52 -9.01 -11.54
C LEU A 37 0.24 -8.66 -10.78
N TYR A 38 -0.21 -7.43 -10.96
CA TYR A 38 -1.51 -6.96 -10.51
C TYR A 38 -2.49 -7.00 -11.69
N LEU A 39 -3.67 -7.59 -11.48
CA LEU A 39 -4.75 -7.64 -12.49
C LEU A 39 -6.08 -7.27 -11.85
N ASP A 40 -6.73 -6.25 -12.41
CA ASP A 40 -8.12 -5.92 -12.15
C ASP A 40 -8.97 -6.42 -13.32
N ILE A 41 -9.96 -7.26 -13.02
CA ILE A 41 -10.83 -7.87 -14.02
C ILE A 41 -12.24 -7.31 -13.82
N PHE A 42 -12.73 -6.63 -14.85
CA PHE A 42 -14.09 -6.12 -14.97
C PHE A 42 -14.87 -6.93 -16.01
N ASP A 43 -16.18 -6.80 -16.00
CA ASP A 43 -17.05 -7.52 -16.95
C ASP A 43 -16.74 -7.20 -18.43
N SER A 44 -16.14 -6.04 -18.71
CA SER A 44 -15.83 -5.56 -20.05
C SER A 44 -14.35 -5.28 -20.32
N GLU A 45 -13.50 -5.35 -19.30
CA GLU A 45 -12.11 -4.87 -19.38
C GLU A 45 -11.21 -5.64 -18.41
N ILE A 46 -9.93 -5.73 -18.77
CA ILE A 46 -8.88 -6.24 -17.89
C ILE A 46 -7.80 -5.17 -17.84
N ASP A 47 -7.57 -4.64 -16.65
CA ASP A 47 -6.49 -3.71 -16.36
C ASP A 47 -5.41 -4.43 -15.56
N GLY A 48 -4.16 -4.01 -15.72
CA GLY A 48 -3.07 -4.64 -14.99
C GLY A 48 -1.78 -3.87 -15.01
N GLU A 49 -0.94 -4.17 -14.03
CA GLU A 49 0.40 -3.63 -13.88
C GLU A 49 1.38 -4.77 -13.57
N ILE A 50 2.50 -4.79 -14.29
CA ILE A 50 3.62 -5.68 -13.97
C ILE A 50 4.65 -4.85 -13.23
N HIS A 51 5.00 -5.29 -12.04
CA HIS A 51 6.02 -4.66 -11.22
C HIS A 51 7.31 -5.48 -11.22
N TYR A 52 8.41 -4.83 -11.58
CA TYR A 52 9.77 -5.39 -11.54
C TYR A 52 10.61 -4.58 -10.55
N PRO A 53 11.24 -5.21 -9.55
CA PRO A 53 12.24 -4.55 -8.72
C PRO A 53 13.41 -4.02 -9.55
N VAL A 54 13.95 -2.87 -9.14
CA VAL A 54 15.08 -2.22 -9.85
C VAL A 54 16.34 -3.10 -9.82
N GLU A 55 16.55 -3.88 -8.75
CA GLU A 55 17.66 -4.83 -8.63
C GLU A 55 17.66 -5.87 -9.76
N ASP A 56 16.50 -6.48 -10.02
CA ASP A 56 16.34 -7.47 -11.10
C ASP A 56 16.60 -6.85 -12.48
N LEU A 57 16.17 -5.60 -12.68
CA LEU A 57 16.45 -4.86 -13.91
C LEU A 57 17.94 -4.60 -14.08
N ASN A 58 18.65 -4.24 -13.01
CA ASN A 58 20.09 -4.01 -13.03
C ASN A 58 20.88 -5.29 -13.37
N GLU A 59 20.48 -6.44 -12.81
CA GLU A 59 21.09 -7.74 -13.13
C GLU A 59 20.97 -8.06 -14.63
N VAL A 60 19.78 -7.89 -15.20
CA VAL A 60 19.50 -8.24 -16.60
C VAL A 60 20.13 -7.23 -17.57
N LEU A 61 20.05 -5.94 -17.25
CA LEU A 61 20.49 -4.86 -18.15
C LEU A 61 21.98 -4.54 -17.99
N GLY A 62 22.64 -5.05 -16.95
CA GLY A 62 24.00 -4.65 -16.58
C GLY A 62 24.10 -3.17 -16.22
N ALA A 63 23.01 -2.61 -15.68
CA ALA A 63 22.88 -1.21 -15.32
C ALA A 63 23.07 -1.03 -13.80
N ASP A 64 23.27 0.22 -13.39
CA ASP A 64 23.35 0.61 -11.97
C ASP A 64 22.31 1.71 -11.71
N ILE A 65 21.04 1.33 -11.91
CA ILE A 65 19.90 2.21 -11.66
C ILE A 65 19.72 2.30 -10.14
N PRO A 66 19.77 3.50 -9.56
CA PRO A 66 19.55 3.67 -8.12
C PRO A 66 18.09 3.37 -7.75
N ASP A 67 17.90 2.66 -6.64
CA ASP A 67 16.58 2.31 -6.10
C ASP A 67 16.06 3.30 -5.05
N ASP A 68 16.84 4.35 -4.74
CA ASP A 68 16.52 5.37 -3.76
C ASP A 68 16.18 6.73 -4.38
N ALA A 69 15.39 7.51 -3.64
CA ALA A 69 14.91 8.82 -4.08
C ALA A 69 16.04 9.86 -4.21
N GLU A 70 17.22 9.58 -3.66
CA GLU A 70 18.38 10.47 -3.72
C GLU A 70 19.21 10.21 -4.96
N GLY A 71 19.47 8.94 -5.28
CA GLY A 71 20.11 8.47 -6.50
C GLY A 71 19.25 8.69 -7.74
N ALA A 72 17.92 8.61 -7.65
CA ALA A 72 17.05 8.94 -8.78
C ALA A 72 17.20 10.41 -9.24
N LYS A 73 17.57 11.32 -8.33
CA LYS A 73 17.77 12.75 -8.67
C LYS A 73 19.10 13.03 -9.35
N THR A 74 20.12 12.19 -9.16
CA THR A 74 21.43 12.34 -9.81
C THR A 74 21.44 11.83 -11.25
N TRP A 75 20.43 11.06 -11.66
CA TRP A 75 20.29 10.52 -13.01
C TRP A 75 19.33 11.31 -13.92
N ALA A 76 18.62 12.32 -13.40
CA ALA A 76 17.67 13.17 -14.13
C ALA A 76 18.34 14.45 -14.68
#